data_AF-A0A1M5GR62-F1
#
_entry.id   AF-A0A1M5GR62-F1
#
_cell.length_a   1.000
_cell.length_b   1.000
_cell.length_c   1.000
_cell.angle_alpha   90.00
_cell.angle_beta   90.00
_cell.angle_gamma   90.00
#
_symmetry.space_group_name_H-M   'P 1'
#
loop_
_entity.id
_entity.type
_entity.pdbx_description
1 polymer ?
#
loop_
_entity_poly.entity_id
_entity_poly.type
_entity_poly.pdbx_seq_one_letter_code
_entity_poly.pdbx_strand_id
1 'polypeptide(L)'
;MSNICALCSAELTSIDTLLGENKLSDGGNLCNKCLDKVSSIHQELLYNLNTFSIRDIKNLVETGTIQPETTEQPQENKIESMVVFASNEMSRDLYKRRLKEIKYQLEQVGANLSMFAKGEIKELPHILAIDEVILAATDAQFIKTVDAGMLLVTPKRIVSVSKAMFAPVKVNEYPNETISQVSFVNNSISPVIKLHTQDKIVEFECFCDRLDGERFYDFIHKIYNQNKTPKETPETKEVASNLIFEQLEKLGKLRENGILTEQEFAEQKKKLLGQLS
;
A
#
# COMPACT_ATOMS: atom_id res chain seq x y z
N MET A 1 -38.08 18.90 4.58
CA MET A 1 -36.68 18.43 4.49
C MET A 1 -35.86 19.24 5.46
N SER A 2 -35.31 18.60 6.48
CA SER A 2 -34.61 19.27 7.58
C SER A 2 -33.17 19.55 7.15
N ASN A 3 -32.81 20.82 6.94
CA ASN A 3 -31.44 21.29 6.68
C ASN A 3 -30.64 21.39 7.98
N ILE A 4 -30.81 20.42 8.88
CA ILE A 4 -30.28 20.47 10.24
C ILE A 4 -29.49 19.19 10.49
N CYS A 5 -28.34 19.33 11.13
CA CYS A 5 -27.50 18.23 11.58
C CYS A 5 -28.25 17.37 12.60
N ALA A 6 -28.36 16.07 12.34
CA ALA A 6 -29.06 15.12 13.19
C ALA A 6 -28.40 14.90 14.57
N LEU A 7 -27.14 15.32 14.74
CA LEU A 7 -26.39 15.15 15.98
C LEU A 7 -26.34 16.42 16.85
N CYS A 8 -26.05 17.59 16.26
CA CYS A 8 -25.91 18.85 16.99
C CYS A 8 -27.02 19.86 16.76
N SER A 9 -28.00 19.52 15.92
CA SER A 9 -29.12 20.40 15.55
C SER A 9 -28.71 21.74 14.92
N ALA A 10 -27.48 21.86 14.41
CA ALA A 10 -27.02 23.05 13.68
C ALA A 10 -27.50 23.03 12.22
N GLU A 11 -27.78 24.20 11.65
CA GLU A 11 -28.13 24.32 10.22
C GLU A 11 -26.95 23.91 9.32
N LEU A 12 -27.24 23.14 8.29
CA LEU A 12 -26.27 22.64 7.32
C LEU A 12 -26.05 23.67 6.22
N THR A 13 -24.80 24.01 5.96
CA THR A 13 -24.41 24.91 4.86
C THR A 13 -24.12 24.10 3.60
N SER A 14 -24.16 24.71 2.42
CA SER A 14 -23.82 24.04 1.15
C SER A 14 -22.39 23.50 1.09
N ILE A 15 -21.51 23.90 2.02
CA ILE A 15 -20.15 23.39 2.18
C ILE A 15 -20.13 22.07 2.98
N ASP A 16 -21.16 21.81 3.80
CA ASP A 16 -21.33 20.57 4.57
C ASP A 16 -21.85 19.39 3.73
N THR A 17 -22.17 19.61 2.44
CA THR A 17 -22.70 18.59 1.51
C THR A 17 -21.85 18.38 0.26
N LEU A 18 -20.70 19.07 0.15
CA LEU A 18 -19.87 19.14 -1.06
C LEU A 18 -18.92 17.93 -1.26
N LEU A 19 -18.70 17.10 -0.24
CA LEU A 19 -17.75 15.98 -0.26
C LEU A 19 -18.42 14.58 -0.31
N GLY A 20 -19.65 14.51 -0.80
CA GLY A 20 -20.48 13.31 -0.74
C GLY A 20 -21.55 13.43 0.35
N GLU A 21 -22.68 12.76 0.15
CA GLU A 21 -23.81 12.88 1.05
C GLU A 21 -23.43 12.41 2.46
N ASN A 22 -23.28 13.35 3.40
CA ASN A 22 -23.07 13.11 4.84
C ASN A 22 -24.33 12.52 5.51
N LYS A 23 -24.89 11.49 4.87
CA LYS A 23 -26.23 10.99 5.09
C LYS A 23 -26.18 9.60 5.72
N LEU A 24 -26.92 9.47 6.79
CA LEU A 24 -27.10 8.25 7.58
C LEU A 24 -28.14 7.32 6.94
N SER A 25 -28.14 6.06 7.36
CA SER A 25 -29.08 5.04 6.86
C SER A 25 -30.55 5.38 7.10
N ASP A 26 -30.83 6.18 8.14
CA ASP A 26 -32.16 6.67 8.50
C ASP A 26 -32.52 8.02 7.85
N GLY A 27 -31.67 8.51 6.94
CA GLY A 27 -31.87 9.74 6.19
C GLY A 27 -31.49 11.02 6.95
N GLY A 28 -30.93 10.91 8.16
CA GLY A 28 -30.34 12.05 8.88
C GLY A 28 -29.04 12.54 8.22
N ASN A 29 -28.72 13.83 8.33
CA ASN A 29 -27.48 14.39 7.81
C ASN A 29 -26.57 14.88 8.94
N LEU A 30 -25.25 14.78 8.78
CA LEU A 30 -24.25 15.29 9.72
C LEU A 30 -23.52 16.51 9.16
N CYS A 31 -23.25 17.52 9.99
CA CYS A 31 -22.35 18.61 9.61
C CYS A 31 -20.89 18.16 9.68
N ASN A 32 -20.00 18.85 8.97
CA ASN A 32 -18.58 18.47 8.89
C ASN A 32 -17.93 18.38 10.29
N LYS A 33 -18.28 19.30 11.20
CA LYS A 33 -17.77 19.27 12.59
C LYS A 33 -18.21 18.02 13.37
N CYS A 34 -19.45 17.58 13.16
CA CYS A 34 -19.96 16.37 13.81
C CYS A 34 -19.35 15.14 13.15
N LEU A 35 -19.25 15.13 11.82
CA LEU A 35 -18.59 14.06 11.11
C LEU A 35 -17.14 13.89 11.57
N ASP A 36 -16.36 14.97 11.65
CA ASP A 36 -14.98 14.95 12.15
C ASP A 36 -14.90 14.40 13.56
N LYS A 37 -15.84 14.83 14.44
CA LYS A 37 -15.90 14.38 15.82
C LYS A 37 -16.19 12.88 15.92
N VAL A 38 -17.18 12.37 15.18
CA VAL A 38 -17.53 10.94 15.23
C VAL A 38 -16.49 10.10 14.48
N SER A 39 -15.91 10.61 13.39
CA SER A 39 -14.84 9.95 12.63
C SER A 39 -13.52 9.86 13.40
N SER A 40 -13.29 10.80 14.33
CA SER A 40 -12.18 10.70 15.28
C SER A 40 -12.35 9.56 16.30
N ILE A 41 -13.58 9.09 16.51
CA ILE A 41 -13.94 7.97 17.40
C ILE A 41 -14.00 6.66 16.61
N HIS A 42 -14.52 6.68 15.38
CA HIS A 42 -14.67 5.50 14.53
C HIS A 42 -14.44 5.85 13.05
N GLN A 43 -13.22 5.64 12.56
CA GLN A 43 -12.79 6.08 11.22
C GLN A 43 -13.54 5.38 10.06
N GLU A 44 -14.10 4.18 10.27
CA GLU A 44 -14.88 3.47 9.25
C GLU A 44 -16.20 4.19 8.92
N LEU A 45 -16.66 5.09 9.79
CA LEU A 45 -17.87 5.88 9.53
C LEU A 45 -17.72 6.73 8.28
N LEU A 46 -16.52 7.26 8.00
CA LEU A 46 -16.27 8.08 6.80
C LEU A 46 -16.53 7.33 5.49
N TYR A 47 -16.40 5.99 5.51
CA TYR A 47 -16.52 5.16 4.32
C TYR A 47 -17.86 4.44 4.23
N ASN A 48 -18.63 4.40 5.32
CA ASN A 48 -19.89 3.66 5.44
C ASN A 48 -21.01 4.45 6.13
N LEU A 49 -21.03 5.79 6.10
CA LEU A 49 -22.06 6.61 6.79
C LEU A 49 -23.50 6.14 6.52
N ASN A 50 -23.76 5.68 5.29
CA ASN A 50 -25.07 5.21 4.85
C ASN A 50 -25.52 3.88 5.49
N THR A 51 -24.69 3.20 6.28
CA THR A 51 -25.05 1.99 7.02
C THR A 51 -25.36 2.26 8.48
N PHE A 52 -25.00 3.43 9.02
CA PHE A 52 -25.21 3.79 10.42
C PHE A 52 -26.43 4.70 10.58
N SER A 53 -27.27 4.43 11.58
CA SER A 53 -28.38 5.31 11.98
C SER A 53 -27.93 6.37 12.99
N ILE A 54 -28.72 7.42 13.22
CA ILE A 54 -28.39 8.42 14.24
C ILE A 54 -28.32 7.81 15.65
N ARG A 55 -29.03 6.71 15.90
CA ARG A 55 -28.97 5.99 17.17
C ARG A 55 -27.61 5.32 17.35
N ASP A 56 -27.08 4.70 16.29
CA ASP A 56 -25.76 4.06 16.32
C ASP A 56 -24.67 5.12 16.57
N ILE A 57 -24.77 6.26 15.89
CA ILE A 57 -23.87 7.40 16.07
C ILE A 57 -23.92 7.95 17.50
N LYS A 58 -25.12 8.07 18.10
CA LYS A 58 -25.26 8.53 19.49
C LYS A 58 -24.66 7.54 20.48
N ASN A 59 -24.93 6.24 20.28
CA ASN A 59 -24.36 5.18 21.11
C ASN A 59 -22.82 5.14 21.02
N LEU A 60 -22.26 5.35 19.82
CA LEU A 60 -20.82 5.45 19.57
C LEU A 60 -20.17 6.63 20.31
N VAL A 61 -20.85 7.78 20.35
CA VAL A 61 -20.38 8.97 21.05
C VAL A 61 -20.52 8.84 22.58
N GLU A 62 -21.50 8.07 23.06
CA GLU A 62 -21.82 7.94 24.49
C GLU A 62 -21.09 6.79 25.21
N THR A 63 -20.73 5.68 24.55
CA THR A 63 -20.31 4.45 25.25
C THR A 63 -18.90 3.91 24.96
N GLY A 64 -18.17 4.39 23.96
CA GLY A 64 -16.76 4.05 23.75
C GLY A 64 -16.39 2.57 23.53
N THR A 65 -17.36 1.63 23.48
CA THR A 65 -17.19 0.22 23.08
C THR A 65 -18.58 -0.44 22.94
N ILE A 66 -18.82 -1.23 21.88
CA ILE A 66 -19.90 -2.23 21.86
C ILE A 66 -19.35 -3.56 21.32
N GLN A 67 -19.85 -4.64 21.92
CA GLN A 67 -19.60 -6.05 21.61
C GLN A 67 -20.07 -6.42 20.20
N PRO A 68 -19.32 -7.25 19.45
CA PRO A 68 -19.76 -7.77 18.15
C PRO A 68 -20.66 -9.00 18.33
N GLU A 69 -21.82 -9.00 17.67
CA GLU A 69 -22.55 -10.24 17.37
C GLU A 69 -22.00 -10.88 16.09
N THR A 70 -21.83 -12.19 16.19
CA THR A 70 -21.22 -13.16 15.27
C THR A 70 -21.92 -13.26 13.91
N THR A 71 -21.13 -13.32 12.84
CA THR A 71 -21.45 -14.19 11.68
C THR A 71 -20.17 -14.82 11.12
N GLU A 72 -20.32 -16.06 10.67
CA GLU A 72 -19.36 -17.15 10.56
C GLU A 72 -18.28 -17.00 9.47
N GLN A 73 -17.13 -17.65 9.72
CA GLN A 73 -15.99 -17.83 8.81
C GLN A 73 -16.32 -18.78 7.65
N PRO A 74 -15.47 -18.80 6.60
CA PRO A 74 -14.74 -20.05 6.33
C PRO A 74 -13.21 -19.93 6.37
N GLN A 75 -12.61 -20.96 6.96
CA GLN A 75 -11.19 -21.36 7.05
C GLN A 75 -10.57 -21.51 5.63
N GLU A 76 -9.26 -21.46 5.34
CA GLU A 76 -8.03 -21.96 5.95
C GLU A 76 -6.89 -21.38 5.06
N ASN A 77 -5.73 -20.92 5.54
CA ASN A 77 -4.59 -21.80 5.74
C ASN A 77 -3.46 -21.08 6.49
N LYS A 78 -2.96 -21.81 7.48
CA LYS A 78 -1.95 -21.46 8.46
C LYS A 78 -0.56 -21.40 7.81
N ILE A 79 0.13 -20.27 7.92
CA ILE A 79 1.60 -20.23 7.91
C ILE A 79 2.05 -19.46 9.14
N GLU A 80 2.71 -20.19 10.04
CA GLU A 80 3.41 -19.69 11.21
C GLU A 80 4.61 -18.84 10.80
N SER A 81 4.66 -17.59 11.28
CA SER A 81 5.90 -17.05 11.83
C SER A 81 5.54 -16.09 12.96
N MET A 82 5.35 -16.69 14.13
CA MET A 82 5.25 -15.98 15.39
C MET A 82 6.67 -15.59 15.81
N VAL A 83 7.10 -14.38 15.46
CA VAL A 83 8.20 -13.73 16.18
C VAL A 83 7.54 -12.81 17.19
N VAL A 84 7.32 -13.34 18.39
CA VAL A 84 7.07 -12.50 19.56
C VAL A 84 8.37 -11.75 19.80
N PHE A 85 8.43 -10.50 19.35
CA PHE A 85 9.51 -9.61 19.76
C PHE A 85 9.44 -9.48 21.28
N ALA A 86 10.44 -10.05 21.94
CA ALA A 86 10.71 -9.75 23.34
C ALA A 86 10.77 -8.24 23.47
N SER A 87 9.85 -7.67 24.25
CA SER A 87 9.79 -6.25 24.55
C SER A 87 11.08 -5.86 25.27
N ASN A 88 12.08 -5.43 24.52
CA ASN A 88 13.13 -4.59 25.04
C ASN A 88 12.40 -3.31 25.46
N GLU A 89 12.06 -3.18 26.75
CA GLU A 89 11.33 -2.02 27.27
C GLU A 89 12.20 -0.77 27.08
N MET A 90 12.03 -0.13 25.93
CA MET A 90 12.69 1.12 25.61
C MET A 90 12.17 2.19 26.56
N SER A 91 13.09 2.90 27.23
CA SER A 91 12.72 4.06 28.05
C SER A 91 11.89 5.06 27.25
N ARG A 92 10.84 5.62 27.87
CA ARG A 92 9.94 6.58 27.21
C ARG A 92 10.68 7.78 26.60
N ASP A 93 11.80 8.19 27.18
CA ASP A 93 12.60 9.29 26.66
C ASP A 93 13.38 8.90 25.40
N LEU A 94 13.91 7.67 25.37
CA LEU A 94 14.58 7.11 24.19
C LEU A 94 13.56 6.96 23.05
N TYR A 95 12.37 6.42 23.33
CA TYR A 95 11.28 6.28 22.36
C TYR A 95 10.92 7.64 21.72
N LYS A 96 10.72 8.68 22.53
CA LYS A 96 10.35 10.01 22.00
C LYS A 96 11.43 10.60 21.11
N ARG A 97 12.71 10.46 21.50
CA ARG A 97 13.85 10.93 20.70
C ARG A 97 13.93 10.17 19.38
N ARG A 98 13.84 8.84 19.43
CA ARG A 98 13.91 7.97 18.26
C ARG A 98 12.74 8.20 17.30
N LEU A 99 11.52 8.38 17.81
CA LEU A 99 10.35 8.70 17.00
C LEU A 99 10.52 10.04 16.27
N LYS A 100 11.10 11.05 16.92
CA LYS A 100 11.37 12.35 16.28
C LYS A 100 12.40 12.21 15.16
N GLU A 101 13.46 11.44 15.39
CA GLU A 101 14.49 11.15 14.40
C GLU A 101 13.90 10.41 13.18
N ILE A 102 13.11 9.36 13.41
CA ILE A 102 12.46 8.58 12.35
C ILE A 102 11.57 9.47 11.49
N LYS A 103 10.75 10.33 12.10
CA LYS A 103 9.91 11.29 11.36
C LYS A 103 10.75 12.22 10.49
N TYR A 104 11.85 12.73 11.01
CA TYR A 104 12.77 13.55 10.25
C TYR A 104 13.40 12.77 9.08
N GLN A 105 13.83 11.53 9.28
CA GLN A 105 14.36 10.68 8.20
C GLN A 105 13.32 10.45 7.10
N LEU A 106 12.05 10.16 7.46
CA LEU A 106 10.96 9.99 6.50
C LEU A 106 10.73 11.27 5.66
N GLU A 107 10.81 12.44 6.27
CA GLU A 107 10.77 13.73 5.57
C GLU A 107 11.97 13.92 4.63
N GLN A 108 13.19 13.55 5.06
CA GLN A 108 14.41 13.69 4.24
C GLN A 108 14.43 12.79 3.02
N VAL A 109 13.89 11.57 3.12
CA VAL A 109 13.78 10.65 1.97
C VAL A 109 12.60 11.01 1.06
N GLY A 110 11.83 12.05 1.41
CA GLY A 110 10.72 12.55 0.60
C GLY A 110 9.53 11.59 0.53
N ALA A 111 9.33 10.75 1.54
CA ALA A 111 8.26 9.76 1.57
C ALA A 111 6.89 10.45 1.65
N ASN A 112 6.02 10.20 0.68
CA ASN A 112 4.67 10.74 0.68
C ASN A 112 3.69 9.77 1.37
N LEU A 113 3.87 9.61 2.68
CA LEU A 113 3.05 8.71 3.48
C LEU A 113 1.67 9.30 3.75
N SER A 114 0.61 8.49 3.63
CA SER A 114 -0.75 8.90 3.92
C SER A 114 -0.93 9.21 5.40
N MET A 115 -2.01 9.94 5.69
CA MET A 115 -2.41 10.23 7.07
C MET A 115 -2.71 8.96 7.89
N PHE A 116 -2.90 7.81 7.23
CA PHE A 116 -3.18 6.52 7.85
C PHE A 116 -1.92 5.83 8.38
N ALA A 117 -0.74 6.14 7.84
CA ALA A 117 0.55 5.58 8.26
C ALA A 117 1.00 5.97 9.69
N LYS A 118 0.24 6.82 10.39
CA LYS A 118 0.59 7.33 11.73
C LYS A 118 0.70 6.23 12.78
N GLY A 119 -0.07 5.15 12.64
CA GLY A 119 -0.03 4.02 13.57
C GLY A 119 1.29 3.27 13.45
N GLU A 120 1.68 2.97 12.23
CA GLU A 120 2.89 2.29 11.82
C GLU A 120 4.14 3.11 12.21
N ILE A 121 4.15 4.42 11.95
CA ILE A 121 5.28 5.31 12.31
C ILE A 121 5.57 5.27 13.81
N LYS A 122 4.54 5.12 14.66
CA LYS A 122 4.71 5.04 16.12
C LYS A 122 5.35 3.73 16.57
N GLU A 123 5.27 2.67 15.77
CA GLU A 123 5.87 1.37 16.09
C GLU A 123 7.33 1.28 15.67
N LEU A 124 7.75 2.08 14.67
CA LEU A 124 9.12 2.05 14.13
C LEU A 124 10.24 2.19 15.17
N PRO A 125 10.13 3.00 16.24
CA PRO A 125 11.16 3.03 17.28
C PRO A 125 11.43 1.69 17.98
N HIS A 126 10.47 0.75 17.97
CA HIS A 126 10.63 -0.60 18.52
C HIS A 126 11.02 -1.64 17.47
N ILE A 127 10.81 -1.33 16.18
CA ILE A 127 11.06 -2.24 15.05
C ILE A 127 12.46 -2.03 14.47
N LEU A 128 12.89 -0.77 14.33
CA LEU A 128 14.19 -0.41 13.77
C LEU A 128 15.23 -0.33 14.88
N ALA A 129 16.42 -0.88 14.65
CA ALA A 129 17.53 -0.71 15.59
C ALA A 129 17.89 0.78 15.74
N ILE A 130 18.54 1.16 16.85
CA ILE A 130 18.87 2.56 17.17
C ILE A 130 19.75 3.19 16.08
N ASP A 131 20.66 2.41 15.52
CA ASP A 131 21.62 2.79 14.46
C ASP A 131 21.07 2.65 13.04
N GLU A 132 19.87 2.09 12.88
CA GLU A 132 19.30 1.79 11.58
C GLU A 132 18.68 3.03 10.95
N VAL A 133 19.08 3.36 9.72
CA VAL A 133 18.58 4.54 8.99
C VAL A 133 17.60 4.13 7.90
N ILE A 134 16.60 4.96 7.66
CA ILE A 134 15.64 4.80 6.58
C ILE A 134 16.23 5.43 5.32
N LEU A 135 16.34 4.63 4.25
CA LEU A 135 16.89 5.03 2.96
C LEU A 135 15.80 5.43 1.96
N ALA A 136 14.64 4.77 2.04
CA ALA A 136 13.44 5.08 1.28
C ALA A 136 12.21 4.54 2.02
N ALA A 137 11.06 5.16 1.78
CA ALA A 137 9.79 4.77 2.35
C ALA A 137 8.65 5.10 1.39
N THR A 138 7.61 4.27 1.36
CA THR A 138 6.38 4.49 0.58
C THR A 138 5.21 3.88 1.32
N ASP A 139 4.01 4.40 1.06
CA ASP A 139 2.78 3.71 1.41
C ASP A 139 2.63 2.46 0.54
N ALA A 140 2.46 1.32 1.20
CA ALA A 140 2.40 0.03 0.54
C ALA A 140 1.85 -1.03 1.49
N GLN A 141 0.88 -1.79 1.01
CA GLN A 141 0.23 -2.87 1.75
C GLN A 141 0.27 -4.17 0.96
N PHE A 142 0.07 -5.31 1.61
CA PHE A 142 -0.08 -6.56 0.87
C PHE A 142 -1.32 -6.52 -0.04
N ILE A 143 -1.24 -7.19 -1.18
CA ILE A 143 -2.41 -7.36 -2.05
C ILE A 143 -3.54 -8.06 -1.28
N LYS A 144 -4.80 -7.65 -1.56
CA LYS A 144 -6.03 -8.19 -0.95
C LYS A 144 -6.11 -8.02 0.57
N THR A 145 -5.36 -7.08 1.15
CA THR A 145 -5.60 -6.62 2.51
C THR A 145 -6.32 -5.27 2.51
N VAL A 146 -7.01 -4.99 3.61
CA VAL A 146 -7.52 -3.65 3.94
C VAL A 146 -6.67 -2.96 5.00
N ASP A 147 -5.66 -3.66 5.53
CA ASP A 147 -4.73 -3.10 6.50
C ASP A 147 -3.87 -2.02 5.82
N ALA A 148 -3.92 -0.80 6.35
CA ALA A 148 -2.95 0.22 6.00
C ALA A 148 -1.53 -0.28 6.29
N GLY A 149 -0.59 0.13 5.44
CA GLY A 149 0.80 -0.30 5.59
C GLY A 149 1.78 0.63 4.92
N MET A 150 3.03 0.50 5.34
CA MET A 150 4.17 1.14 4.72
C MET A 150 5.24 0.09 4.38
N LEU A 151 6.06 0.43 3.39
CA LEU A 151 7.26 -0.29 3.04
C LEU A 151 8.46 0.63 3.21
N LEU A 152 9.46 0.15 3.94
CA LEU A 152 10.67 0.87 4.30
C LEU A 152 11.90 0.13 3.82
N VAL A 153 12.94 0.86 3.43
CA VAL A 153 14.25 0.29 3.06
C VAL A 153 15.29 0.79 4.04
N THR A 154 16.11 -0.12 4.55
CA THR A 154 17.26 0.17 5.40
C THR A 154 18.53 -0.43 4.78
N PRO A 155 19.74 -0.12 5.28
CA PRO A 155 20.97 -0.78 4.83
C PRO A 155 20.97 -2.30 5.02
N LYS A 156 20.11 -2.83 5.89
CA LYS A 156 20.06 -4.26 6.25
C LYS A 156 18.96 -5.02 5.48
N ARG A 157 17.82 -4.38 5.22
CA ARG A 157 16.59 -5.08 4.78
C ARG A 157 15.52 -4.14 4.22
N ILE A 158 14.53 -4.72 3.57
CA ILE A 158 13.20 -4.10 3.39
C ILE A 158 12.29 -4.52 4.56
N VAL A 159 11.54 -3.58 5.13
CA VAL A 159 10.58 -3.82 6.21
C VAL A 159 9.19 -3.37 5.77
N SER A 160 8.23 -4.29 5.79
CA SER A 160 6.80 -3.97 5.69
C SER A 160 6.22 -3.88 7.10
N VAL A 161 5.55 -2.77 7.38
CA VAL A 161 4.86 -2.53 8.65
C VAL A 161 3.41 -2.22 8.35
N SER A 162 2.48 -2.98 8.93
CA SER A 162 1.05 -2.69 8.86
C SER A 162 0.43 -2.76 10.25
N LYS A 163 -0.49 -1.83 10.53
CA LYS A 163 -1.15 -1.79 11.83
C LYS A 163 -2.62 -1.39 11.69
N ALA A 164 -3.50 -2.37 11.79
CA ALA A 164 -4.90 -2.09 12.06
C ALA A 164 -5.08 -1.50 13.47
N MET A 165 -6.08 -0.63 13.66
CA MET A 165 -6.24 0.23 14.84
C MET A 165 -6.14 -0.49 16.20
N PHE A 166 -6.73 -1.69 16.32
CA PHE A 166 -6.74 -2.50 17.54
C PHE A 166 -5.99 -3.82 17.41
N ALA A 167 -5.32 -4.03 16.27
CA ALA A 167 -4.50 -5.20 16.07
C ALA A 167 -3.07 -4.93 16.55
N PRO A 168 -2.35 -5.98 16.98
CA PRO A 168 -0.90 -5.94 17.05
C PRO A 168 -0.32 -5.48 15.72
N VAL A 169 0.80 -4.75 15.78
CA VAL A 169 1.55 -4.40 14.57
C VAL A 169 2.02 -5.69 13.89
N LYS A 170 1.83 -5.76 12.58
CA LYS A 170 2.36 -6.84 11.74
C LYS A 170 3.62 -6.30 11.08
N VAL A 171 4.72 -7.02 11.25
CA VAL A 171 6.02 -6.66 10.69
C VAL A 171 6.52 -7.82 9.86
N ASN A 172 6.89 -7.54 8.61
CA ASN A 172 7.53 -8.52 7.74
C ASN A 172 8.86 -7.95 7.25
N GLU A 173 9.90 -8.76 7.34
CA GLU A 173 11.28 -8.33 7.13
C GLU A 173 11.89 -9.16 6.01
N TYR A 174 12.53 -8.49 5.07
CA TYR A 174 13.16 -9.10 3.90
C TYR A 174 14.63 -8.67 3.87
N PRO A 175 15.54 -9.48 4.45
CA PRO A 175 16.96 -9.18 4.43
C PRO A 175 17.48 -9.00 3.00
N ASN A 176 18.37 -8.03 2.80
CA ASN A 176 18.81 -7.65 1.45
C ASN A 176 19.41 -8.83 0.67
N GLU A 177 20.10 -9.74 1.36
CA GLU A 177 20.69 -10.96 0.82
C GLU A 177 19.67 -11.99 0.29
N THR A 178 18.41 -11.91 0.74
CA THR A 178 17.33 -12.80 0.30
C THR A 178 16.61 -12.29 -0.96
N ILE A 179 16.77 -11.01 -1.28
CA ILE A 179 16.09 -10.34 -2.40
C ILE A 179 16.97 -10.46 -3.65
N SER A 180 16.50 -11.24 -4.62
CA SER A 180 17.18 -11.47 -5.90
C SER A 180 16.88 -10.41 -6.97
N GLN A 181 15.70 -9.80 -6.90
CA GLN A 181 15.22 -8.79 -7.84
C GLN A 181 14.03 -8.05 -7.26
N VAL A 182 13.84 -6.82 -7.72
CA VAL A 182 12.59 -6.08 -7.56
C VAL A 182 11.98 -5.75 -8.92
N SER A 183 10.65 -5.74 -9.00
CA SER A 183 9.90 -5.36 -10.21
C SER A 183 8.72 -4.47 -9.88
N PHE A 184 8.31 -3.64 -10.83
CA PHE A 184 7.19 -2.72 -10.69
C PHE A 184 6.16 -2.98 -11.78
N VAL A 185 4.92 -3.20 -11.38
CA VAL A 185 3.80 -3.38 -12.30
C VAL A 185 2.87 -2.19 -12.14
N ASN A 186 2.81 -1.36 -13.18
CA ASN A 186 1.88 -0.24 -13.21
C ASN A 186 0.52 -0.72 -13.73
N ASN A 187 -0.42 -1.02 -12.84
CA ASN A 187 -1.79 -1.36 -13.21
C ASN A 187 -2.67 -0.11 -13.27
N SER A 188 -3.81 -0.18 -13.97
CA SER A 188 -4.75 0.94 -14.13
C SER A 188 -5.41 1.43 -12.83
N ILE A 189 -5.34 0.66 -11.74
CA ILE A 189 -5.89 1.04 -10.43
C ILE A 189 -4.77 1.54 -9.50
N SER A 190 -3.81 0.67 -9.19
CA SER A 190 -2.72 0.92 -8.24
C SER A 190 -1.44 0.21 -8.70
N PRO A 191 -0.27 0.85 -8.57
CA PRO A 191 1.00 0.19 -8.87
C PRO A 191 1.32 -0.88 -7.84
N VAL A 192 2.01 -1.92 -8.29
CA VAL A 192 2.43 -3.05 -7.46
C VAL A 192 3.94 -3.20 -7.52
N ILE A 193 4.57 -3.12 -6.35
CA ILE A 193 5.98 -3.48 -6.17
C ILE A 193 6.04 -4.97 -5.85
N LYS A 194 6.89 -5.72 -6.55
CA LYS A 194 7.15 -7.13 -6.25
C LYS A 194 8.59 -7.34 -5.83
N LEU A 195 8.78 -8.05 -4.72
CA LEU A 195 10.06 -8.53 -4.25
C LEU A 195 10.21 -10.00 -4.65
N HIS A 196 11.23 -10.32 -5.43
CA HIS A 196 11.56 -11.69 -5.81
C HIS A 196 12.58 -12.22 -4.80
N THR A 197 12.11 -12.98 -3.83
CA THR A 197 12.98 -13.67 -2.84
C THR A 197 13.34 -15.06 -3.35
N GLN A 198 14.28 -15.74 -2.67
CA GLN A 198 14.69 -17.11 -3.05
C GLN A 198 13.52 -18.10 -3.08
N ASP A 199 12.54 -17.92 -2.18
CA ASP A 199 11.45 -18.89 -1.99
C ASP A 199 10.15 -18.48 -2.67
N LYS A 200 9.92 -17.17 -2.84
CA LYS A 200 8.63 -16.64 -3.30
C LYS A 200 8.70 -15.21 -3.86
N ILE A 201 7.64 -14.84 -4.56
CA ILE A 201 7.36 -13.46 -4.93
C ILE A 201 6.41 -12.86 -3.90
N VAL A 202 6.78 -11.69 -3.37
CA VAL A 202 5.96 -10.93 -2.43
C VAL A 202 5.49 -9.66 -3.12
N GLU A 203 4.19 -9.36 -3.03
CA GLU A 203 3.55 -8.29 -3.77
C GLU A 203 2.97 -7.24 -2.83
N PHE A 204 3.30 -5.98 -3.09
CA PHE A 204 2.86 -4.81 -2.34
C PHE A 204 2.15 -3.83 -3.25
N GLU A 205 0.94 -3.47 -2.89
CA GLU A 205 0.11 -2.49 -3.58
C GLU A 205 0.34 -1.08 -3.01
N CYS A 206 0.69 -0.13 -3.87
CA CYS A 206 0.87 1.28 -3.53
C CYS A 206 -0.43 2.05 -3.81
N PHE A 207 -1.34 2.06 -2.82
CA PHE A 207 -2.71 2.57 -3.02
C PHE A 207 -2.81 4.11 -3.11
N CYS A 208 -1.99 4.84 -2.36
CA CYS A 208 -2.21 6.27 -2.14
C CYS A 208 -1.60 7.18 -3.22
N ASP A 209 -0.39 6.88 -3.70
CA ASP A 209 0.32 7.73 -4.65
C ASP A 209 1.16 6.91 -5.63
N ARG A 210 0.78 6.97 -6.91
CA ARG A 210 1.51 6.31 -8.00
C ARG A 210 2.95 6.81 -8.12
N LEU A 211 3.14 8.13 -8.01
CA LEU A 211 4.43 8.77 -8.18
C LEU A 211 5.35 8.50 -6.99
N ASP A 212 4.79 8.32 -5.79
CA ASP A 212 5.55 7.89 -4.61
C ASP A 212 6.04 6.45 -4.78
N GLY A 213 5.14 5.54 -5.17
CA GLY A 213 5.49 4.14 -5.45
C GLY A 213 6.54 3.98 -6.56
N GLU A 214 6.45 4.78 -7.63
CA GLU A 214 7.44 4.81 -8.71
C GLU A 214 8.80 5.35 -8.23
N ARG A 215 8.81 6.46 -7.47
CA ARG A 215 10.04 7.00 -6.87
C ARG A 215 10.72 6.02 -5.93
N PHE A 216 9.93 5.34 -5.11
CA PHE A 216 10.42 4.28 -4.24
C PHE A 216 11.00 3.12 -5.05
N TYR A 217 10.31 2.68 -6.10
CA TYR A 217 10.81 1.64 -7.00
C TYR A 217 12.13 2.04 -7.66
N ASP A 218 12.24 3.25 -8.20
CA ASP A 218 13.47 3.75 -8.83
C ASP A 218 14.67 3.74 -7.87
N PHE A 219 14.41 3.93 -6.58
CA PHE A 219 15.43 3.81 -5.53
C PHE A 219 15.84 2.35 -5.31
N ILE A 220 14.89 1.44 -5.08
CA ILE A 220 15.22 0.03 -4.79
C ILE A 220 15.71 -0.75 -6.01
N HIS A 221 15.25 -0.40 -7.21
CA HIS A 221 15.71 -1.01 -8.46
C HIS A 221 17.22 -0.85 -8.62
N LYS A 222 17.75 0.32 -8.25
CA LYS A 222 19.19 0.57 -8.23
C LYS A 222 19.88 -0.37 -7.24
N ILE A 223 19.33 -0.62 -6.07
CA ILE A 223 19.99 -1.49 -5.08
C ILE A 223 20.00 -2.96 -5.53
N TYR A 224 18.86 -3.49 -5.96
CA TYR A 224 18.70 -4.94 -6.16
C TYR A 224 18.92 -5.41 -7.60
N ASN A 225 18.79 -4.53 -8.60
CA ASN A 225 18.91 -4.92 -10.01
C ASN A 225 20.22 -4.46 -10.67
N GLN A 226 21.06 -3.66 -9.99
CA GLN A 226 22.32 -3.14 -10.55
C GLN A 226 23.34 -4.21 -10.98
N ASN A 227 23.28 -5.42 -10.42
CA ASN A 227 24.22 -6.51 -10.72
C ASN A 227 23.68 -7.55 -11.72
N LYS A 228 22.57 -7.26 -12.41
CA LYS A 228 22.05 -8.12 -13.50
C LYS A 228 22.54 -7.68 -14.89
N THR A 229 23.79 -7.24 -15.01
CA THR A 229 24.54 -7.50 -16.24
C THR A 229 24.94 -8.99 -16.22
N PRO A 230 24.67 -9.78 -17.27
CA PRO A 230 24.81 -11.23 -17.20
C PRO A 230 26.25 -11.62 -16.88
N LYS A 231 26.47 -12.24 -15.71
CA LYS A 231 27.60 -13.15 -15.55
C LYS A 231 27.33 -14.33 -16.48
N GLU A 232 28.18 -14.45 -17.47
CA GLU A 232 28.20 -15.48 -18.50
C GLU A 232 27.98 -16.88 -17.89
N THR A 233 26.87 -17.50 -18.26
CA THR A 233 26.76 -18.95 -18.48
C THR A 233 25.69 -19.17 -19.58
N PRO A 234 25.83 -20.21 -20.41
CA PRO A 234 25.33 -20.18 -21.78
C PRO A 234 23.86 -20.58 -21.88
N GLU A 235 22.95 -19.61 -21.81
CA GLU A 235 21.55 -19.76 -22.25
C GLU A 235 21.17 -18.64 -23.24
N THR A 236 21.86 -18.60 -24.37
CA THR A 236 21.68 -17.59 -25.43
C THR A 236 20.41 -17.80 -26.28
N LYS A 237 19.52 -18.73 -25.93
CA LYS A 237 18.28 -18.98 -26.70
C LYS A 237 17.00 -18.46 -26.05
N GLU A 238 16.91 -18.37 -24.72
CA GLU A 238 15.67 -17.93 -24.05
C GLU A 238 15.56 -16.40 -23.88
N VAL A 239 16.69 -15.69 -23.73
CA VAL A 239 16.65 -14.21 -23.61
C VAL A 239 16.34 -13.55 -24.96
N ALA A 240 16.83 -14.12 -26.07
CA ALA A 240 16.51 -13.66 -27.41
C ALA A 240 15.03 -13.90 -27.76
N SER A 241 14.49 -15.07 -27.37
CA SER A 241 13.09 -15.38 -27.64
C SER A 241 12.13 -14.48 -26.86
N ASN A 242 12.40 -14.21 -25.58
CA ASN A 242 11.59 -13.30 -24.76
C ASN A 242 11.56 -11.86 -25.32
N LEU A 243 12.70 -11.34 -25.77
CA LEU A 243 12.76 -10.02 -26.43
C LEU A 243 11.99 -10.00 -27.76
N ILE A 244 12.01 -11.10 -28.52
CA ILE A 244 11.26 -11.21 -29.79
C ILE A 244 9.75 -11.29 -29.52
N PHE A 245 9.31 -11.98 -28.45
CA PHE A 245 7.90 -12.03 -28.06
C PHE A 245 7.37 -10.65 -27.63
N GLU A 246 8.14 -9.87 -26.87
CA GLU A 246 7.77 -8.49 -26.52
C GLU A 246 7.68 -7.58 -27.75
N GLN A 247 8.55 -7.77 -28.75
CA GLN A 247 8.51 -7.03 -30.01
C GLN A 247 7.29 -7.41 -30.85
N LEU A 248 6.89 -8.68 -30.86
CA LEU A 248 5.68 -9.16 -31.52
C LEU A 248 4.40 -8.58 -30.89
N GLU A 249 4.37 -8.42 -29.56
CA GLU A 249 3.25 -7.79 -28.85
C GLU A 249 3.12 -6.31 -29.22
N LYS A 250 4.24 -5.58 -29.28
CA LYS A 250 4.26 -4.17 -29.72
C LYS A 250 3.80 -4.04 -31.18
N LEU A 251 4.24 -4.95 -32.05
CA LEU A 251 3.81 -4.99 -33.46
C LEU A 251 2.29 -5.18 -33.59
N GLY A 252 1.69 -6.04 -32.75
CA GLY A 252 0.24 -6.25 -32.69
C GLY A 252 -0.53 -4.98 -32.33
N LYS A 253 -0.07 -4.27 -31.29
CA LYS A 253 -0.66 -2.99 -30.86
C LYS A 253 -0.59 -1.91 -31.94
N LEU A 254 0.50 -1.86 -32.72
CA LEU A 254 0.63 -0.90 -33.83
C LEU A 254 -0.37 -1.18 -34.98
N ARG A 255 -0.68 -2.45 -35.26
CA ARG A 255 -1.73 -2.83 -36.22
C ARG A 255 -3.11 -2.47 -35.70
N GLU A 256 -3.41 -2.81 -34.43
CA GLU A 256 -4.71 -2.52 -33.81
C GLU A 256 -5.01 -1.02 -33.74
N ASN A 257 -3.97 -0.21 -33.55
CA ASN A 257 -4.08 1.25 -33.57
C ASN A 257 -4.13 1.85 -34.99
N GLY A 258 -4.17 1.02 -36.03
CA GLY A 258 -4.27 1.48 -37.43
C GLY A 258 -3.03 2.19 -37.97
N ILE A 259 -1.89 2.07 -37.27
CA ILE A 259 -0.61 2.71 -37.64
C ILE A 259 0.10 1.91 -38.75
N LEU A 260 -0.11 0.59 -38.77
CA LEU A 260 0.45 -0.32 -39.78
C LEU A 260 -0.65 -0.93 -40.63
N THR A 261 -0.41 -1.02 -41.93
CA THR A 261 -1.27 -1.79 -42.84
C THR A 261 -1.08 -3.30 -42.63
N GLU A 262 -2.06 -4.11 -43.05
CA GLU A 262 -1.98 -5.57 -42.89
C GLU A 262 -0.76 -6.19 -43.60
N GLN A 263 -0.34 -5.59 -44.72
CA GLN A 263 0.82 -6.02 -45.49
C GLN A 263 2.13 -5.74 -44.73
N GLU A 264 2.30 -4.53 -44.20
CA GLU A 264 3.49 -4.15 -43.41
C GLU A 264 3.60 -4.97 -42.12
N PHE A 265 2.47 -5.24 -41.46
CA PHE A 265 2.41 -6.09 -40.29
C PHE A 265 2.86 -7.53 -40.60
N ALA A 266 2.38 -8.11 -41.71
CA ALA A 266 2.72 -9.48 -42.10
C ALA A 266 4.21 -9.64 -42.42
N GLU A 267 4.81 -8.67 -43.10
CA GLU A 267 6.25 -8.67 -43.42
C GLU A 267 7.12 -8.58 -42.15
N GLN A 268 6.79 -7.66 -41.24
CA GLN A 268 7.56 -7.51 -40.00
C GLN A 268 7.38 -8.69 -39.05
N LYS A 269 6.16 -9.24 -38.94
CA LYS A 269 5.89 -10.46 -38.16
C LYS A 269 6.72 -11.64 -38.67
N LYS A 270 6.79 -11.83 -39.99
CA LYS A 270 7.58 -12.90 -40.62
C LYS A 270 9.08 -12.73 -40.34
N LYS A 271 9.59 -11.48 -40.37
CA LYS A 271 10.98 -11.17 -40.05
C LYS A 271 11.33 -11.48 -38.59
N LEU A 272 10.46 -11.11 -37.65
CA LEU A 272 10.65 -11.37 -36.21
C LEU A 272 10.55 -12.87 -35.88
N LEU A 273 9.59 -13.59 -36.48
CA LEU A 273 9.48 -15.05 -36.29
C LEU A 273 10.65 -15.83 -36.93
N GLY A 274 11.21 -15.33 -38.03
CA GLY A 274 12.41 -15.93 -38.64
C GLY A 274 13.67 -15.80 -37.79
N GLN A 275 13.70 -14.90 -36.80
CA GLN A 275 14.80 -14.78 -35.83
C GLN A 275 14.71 -15.80 -34.68
N LEU A 276 13.60 -16.53 -34.57
CA LEU A 276 13.41 -17.64 -33.62
C LEU A 276 13.78 -19.02 -34.20
N SER A 277 14.17 -19.08 -35.47
CA SER A 277 14.48 -20.32 -36.23
C SER A 277 15.96 -20.61 -36.30
#